data_AF-A0A0K1PA36-F1
#
_entry.id   AF-A0A0K1PA36-F1
#
_cell.length_a   1.000
_cell.length_b   1.000
_cell.length_c   1.000
_cell.angle_alpha   90.00
_cell.angle_beta   90.00
_cell.angle_gamma   90.00
#
_symmetry.space_group_name_H-M   'P 1'
#
loop_
_entity.id
_entity.type
_entity.pdbx_description
1 polymer ?
#
loop_
_entity_poly.entity_id
_entity_poly.type
_entity_poly.pdbx_seq_one_letter_code
_entity_poly.pdbx_strand_id
1 'polypeptide(L)'
;MQDVPIFPVPRTPCGARAKAMGGRRVVSYGRFYEDFEVGSVLDHHWGRTITQAEGQLFATWTMNASPLYFNEVYARAQGHPTTPIHPLLVMNVVFGLSVEDLSEQALAHLGYWRMRFPKPVYPGDTLLSRSEVLDKRLSDSKDDRGIVHVRTSGTNQHGDEVLSYERKILVKKRAAYPVLDKAPGSAAVASGSGKHGG
;
A
#
# COMPACT_ATOMS: atom_id res chain seq x y z
N MET A 1 2.69 32.56 3.92
CA MET A 1 2.59 31.20 4.50
C MET A 1 1.24 30.67 4.05
N GLN A 2 1.19 30.06 2.86
CA GLN A 2 -0.07 29.57 2.28
C GLN A 2 -0.51 28.33 3.07
N ASP A 3 -1.79 28.30 3.43
CA ASP A 3 -2.45 27.19 4.12
C ASP A 3 -2.21 25.88 3.36
N VAL A 4 -1.24 25.10 3.81
CA VAL A 4 -1.14 23.70 3.38
C VAL A 4 -2.42 23.04 3.90
N PRO A 5 -3.28 22.47 3.04
CA PRO A 5 -4.50 21.86 3.50
C PRO A 5 -4.12 20.80 4.53
N ILE A 6 -4.59 20.95 5.76
CA ILE A 6 -4.53 19.88 6.76
C ILE A 6 -5.50 18.82 6.25
N PHE A 7 -4.97 17.90 5.43
CA PHE A 7 -5.77 16.85 4.82
C PHE A 7 -6.36 15.99 5.94
N PRO A 8 -7.67 15.70 5.90
CA PRO A 8 -8.33 14.98 6.97
C PRO A 8 -7.71 13.59 7.09
N VAL A 9 -6.94 13.36 8.15
CA VAL A 9 -6.51 12.02 8.54
C VAL A 9 -7.79 11.22 8.77
N PRO A 10 -8.06 10.13 8.03
CA PRO A 10 -9.19 9.28 8.33
C PRO A 10 -9.05 8.79 9.77
N ARG A 11 -10.00 9.15 10.65
CA ARG A 11 -9.95 8.86 12.09
C ARG A 11 -10.12 7.38 12.44
N THR A 12 -10.09 6.50 11.45
CA THR A 12 -10.32 5.06 11.61
C THR A 12 -9.32 4.32 10.73
N PRO A 13 -8.55 3.35 11.26
CA PRO A 13 -7.81 2.41 10.41
C PRO A 13 -8.82 1.75 9.47
N CYS A 14 -8.63 1.91 8.17
CA CYS A 14 -9.63 1.50 7.20
C CYS A 14 -9.62 -0.02 7.06
N GLY A 15 -10.36 -0.70 7.95
CA GLY A 15 -10.43 -2.16 8.02
C GLY A 15 -10.51 -2.72 9.44
N ALA A 16 -10.21 -1.93 10.48
CA ALA A 16 -10.21 -2.39 11.86
C ALA A 16 -11.64 -2.60 12.42
N ARG A 17 -12.29 -3.70 12.06
CA ARG A 17 -13.47 -4.20 12.79
C ARG A 17 -13.01 -5.06 13.97
N ALA A 18 -13.02 -4.48 15.16
CA ALA A 18 -12.81 -5.24 16.39
C ALA A 18 -14.10 -5.99 16.75
N LYS A 19 -14.12 -7.32 16.62
CA LYS A 19 -15.13 -8.13 17.32
C LYS A 19 -14.63 -8.38 18.74
N ALA A 20 -15.41 -7.94 19.74
CA ALA A 20 -15.22 -8.35 21.12
C ALA A 20 -15.77 -9.77 21.29
N MET A 21 -14.88 -10.77 21.22
CA MET A 21 -15.13 -12.12 21.70
C MET A 21 -13.99 -12.47 22.64
N GLY A 22 -14.33 -12.99 23.82
CA GLY A 22 -13.45 -13.30 24.96
C GLY A 22 -11.94 -13.28 24.70
N GLY A 23 -11.26 -12.28 25.27
CA GLY A 23 -9.84 -12.37 25.66
C GLY A 23 -8.75 -12.02 24.64
N ARG A 24 -9.02 -11.95 23.33
CA ARG A 24 -8.00 -11.48 22.36
C ARG A 24 -8.63 -10.73 21.19
N ARG A 25 -8.37 -9.43 21.09
CA ARG A 25 -8.80 -8.59 19.96
C ARG A 25 -8.01 -8.98 18.71
N VAL A 26 -8.58 -9.81 17.84
CA VAL A 26 -8.04 -10.03 16.49
C VAL A 26 -8.38 -8.80 15.67
N VAL A 27 -7.39 -7.95 15.43
CA VAL A 27 -7.52 -6.84 14.48
C VAL A 27 -7.28 -7.41 13.09
N SER A 28 -8.32 -7.43 12.26
CA SER A 28 -8.14 -7.70 10.83
C SER A 28 -7.67 -6.40 10.17
N TYR A 29 -6.50 -6.45 9.52
CA TYR A 29 -5.98 -5.34 8.71
C TYR A 29 -6.27 -5.61 7.23
N GLY A 30 -6.57 -4.56 6.46
CA GLY A 30 -6.86 -4.65 5.03
C GLY A 30 -8.28 -5.07 4.65
N ARG A 31 -8.57 -4.94 3.35
CA ARG A 31 -9.85 -5.28 2.72
C ARG A 31 -9.85 -6.69 2.11
N PHE A 32 -10.98 -7.38 2.20
CA PHE A 32 -11.20 -8.63 1.47
C PHE A 32 -11.86 -8.36 0.12
N TYR A 33 -11.94 -9.38 -0.73
CA TYR A 33 -12.53 -9.25 -2.07
C TYR A 33 -13.95 -8.63 -2.04
N GLU A 34 -14.75 -8.96 -1.04
CA GLU A 34 -16.13 -8.49 -0.89
C GLU A 34 -16.22 -7.00 -0.54
N ASP A 35 -15.20 -6.44 0.08
CA ASP A 35 -15.18 -5.05 0.57
C ASP A 35 -14.89 -4.03 -0.54
N PHE A 36 -14.53 -4.51 -1.75
CA PHE A 36 -14.30 -3.67 -2.91
C PHE A 36 -15.60 -3.44 -3.70
N GLU A 37 -15.96 -2.19 -3.90
CA GLU A 37 -17.10 -1.78 -4.72
C GLU A 37 -16.60 -1.06 -5.98
N VAL A 38 -17.10 -1.47 -7.15
CA VAL A 38 -16.73 -0.83 -8.42
C VAL A 38 -17.24 0.61 -8.43
N GLY A 39 -16.39 1.55 -8.82
CA GLY A 39 -16.62 2.99 -8.76
C GLY A 39 -16.28 3.62 -7.40
N SER A 40 -15.92 2.84 -6.37
CA SER A 40 -15.46 3.42 -5.10
C SER A 40 -14.11 4.10 -5.27
N VAL A 41 -13.96 5.27 -4.62
CA VAL A 41 -12.74 6.04 -4.56
C VAL A 41 -12.21 6.01 -3.13
N LEU A 42 -10.92 5.72 -3.00
CA LEU A 42 -10.20 5.57 -1.76
C LEU A 42 -9.10 6.62 -1.73
N ASP A 43 -9.26 7.60 -0.84
CA ASP A 43 -8.18 8.53 -0.48
C ASP A 43 -7.30 7.85 0.55
N HIS A 44 -6.05 7.58 0.18
CA HIS A 44 -5.12 6.89 1.06
C HIS A 44 -4.61 7.85 2.12
N HIS A 45 -4.58 7.33 3.35
CA HIS A 45 -4.15 8.12 4.48
C HIS A 45 -2.63 8.34 4.46
N TRP A 46 -2.24 9.52 4.97
CA TRP A 46 -0.88 10.07 4.96
C TRP A 46 -0.40 10.58 3.60
N GLY A 47 0.19 11.78 3.62
CA GLY A 47 1.07 12.27 2.58
C GLY A 47 2.52 12.06 3.00
N ARG A 48 3.41 11.91 2.03
CA ARG A 48 4.84 11.71 2.31
C ARG A 48 5.70 12.68 1.51
N THR A 49 6.44 13.52 2.22
CA THR A 49 7.45 14.40 1.62
C THR A 49 8.66 13.58 1.19
N ILE A 50 9.07 13.73 -0.07
CA ILE A 50 10.29 13.10 -0.59
C ILE A 50 11.45 14.07 -0.49
N THR A 51 12.60 13.58 -0.02
CA THR A 51 13.82 14.36 0.12
C THR A 51 14.86 14.03 -0.95
N GLN A 52 15.86 14.91 -1.11
CA GLN A 52 16.96 14.68 -2.04
C GLN A 52 17.78 13.44 -1.66
N ALA A 53 17.94 13.18 -0.36
CA ALA A 53 18.68 12.04 0.14
C ALA A 53 18.09 10.71 -0.36
N GLU A 54 16.77 10.58 -0.35
CA GLU A 54 16.08 9.39 -0.87
C GLU A 54 16.25 9.25 -2.38
N GLY A 55 16.21 10.37 -3.12
CA GLY A 55 16.47 10.36 -4.57
C GLY A 55 17.86 9.83 -4.91
N GLN A 56 18.89 10.29 -4.20
CA GLN A 56 20.28 9.83 -4.37
C GLN A 56 20.44 8.36 -3.95
N LEU A 57 19.85 7.98 -2.82
CA LEU A 57 19.89 6.60 -2.33
C LEU A 57 19.25 5.64 -3.32
N PHE A 58 18.08 6.01 -3.85
CA PHE A 58 17.39 5.22 -4.87
C PHE A 58 18.23 5.09 -6.14
N ALA A 59 18.75 6.20 -6.67
CA ALA A 59 19.61 6.17 -7.85
C ALA A 59 20.83 5.25 -7.66
N THR A 60 21.40 5.24 -6.46
CA THR A 60 22.55 4.39 -6.12
C THR A 60 22.15 2.91 -6.04
N TRP A 61 21.09 2.59 -5.31
CA TRP A 61 20.64 1.20 -5.09
C TRP A 61 20.11 0.54 -6.34
N THR A 62 19.44 1.29 -7.22
CA THR A 62 18.93 0.76 -8.49
C THR A 62 19.94 0.83 -9.63
N MET A 63 21.21 1.18 -9.34
CA MET A 63 22.26 1.36 -10.34
C MET A 63 21.82 2.27 -11.49
N ASN A 64 21.10 3.35 -11.19
CA ASN A 64 20.64 4.27 -12.22
C ASN A 64 21.85 5.00 -12.85
N ALA A 65 22.06 4.77 -14.15
CA ALA A 65 23.16 5.36 -14.89
C ALA A 65 22.86 6.78 -15.42
N SER A 66 21.62 7.26 -15.34
CA SER A 66 21.25 8.58 -15.87
C SER A 66 21.73 9.71 -14.93
N PRO A 67 22.62 10.61 -15.39
CA PRO A 67 23.14 11.72 -14.59
C PRO A 67 22.07 12.73 -14.19
N LEU A 68 20.90 12.70 -14.84
CA LEU A 68 19.77 13.55 -14.49
C LEU A 68 19.36 13.43 -13.01
N TYR A 69 19.55 12.25 -12.39
CA TYR A 69 19.07 11.96 -11.04
C TYR A 69 20.16 12.03 -9.95
N PHE A 70 21.41 12.32 -10.30
CA PHE A 70 22.51 12.42 -9.33
C PHE A 70 23.53 13.55 -9.60
N ASN A 71 23.44 14.23 -10.74
CA ASN A 71 24.31 15.36 -11.08
C ASN A 71 23.48 16.64 -11.26
N GLU A 72 23.55 17.51 -10.25
CA GLU A 72 22.82 18.78 -10.21
C GLU A 72 23.16 19.72 -11.37
N VAL A 73 24.44 19.79 -11.77
CA VAL A 73 24.90 20.64 -12.87
C VAL A 73 24.30 20.16 -14.19
N TYR A 74 24.29 18.85 -14.40
CA TYR A 74 23.67 18.24 -15.57
C TYR A 74 22.15 18.46 -15.58
N ALA A 75 21.46 18.23 -14.46
CA ALA A 75 20.01 18.43 -14.36
C ALA A 75 19.60 19.88 -14.67
N ARG A 76 20.36 20.86 -14.17
CA ARG A 76 20.15 22.29 -14.49
C ARG A 76 20.39 22.62 -15.95
N ALA A 77 21.42 22.04 -16.57
CA ALA A 77 21.67 22.21 -18.00
C ALA A 77 20.54 21.64 -18.87
N GLN A 78 19.80 20.64 -18.37
CA GLN A 78 18.60 20.08 -19.01
C GLN A 78 17.30 20.87 -18.70
N GLY A 79 17.40 22.02 -18.02
CA GLY A 79 16.26 22.88 -17.73
C GLY A 79 15.49 22.54 -16.46
N HIS A 80 15.97 21.61 -15.64
CA HIS A 80 15.37 21.34 -14.32
C HIS A 80 15.87 22.37 -13.28
N PRO A 81 15.03 22.78 -12.31
CA PRO A 81 15.46 23.67 -11.22
C PRO A 81 16.48 23.01 -10.29
N THR A 82 16.41 21.69 -10.14
CA THR A 82 17.33 20.85 -9.37
C THR A 82 17.25 19.42 -9.88
N THR A 83 18.04 18.51 -9.32
CA THR A 83 17.96 17.07 -9.56
C THR A 83 16.54 16.55 -9.29
N PRO A 84 15.75 16.13 -10.32
CA PRO A 84 14.42 15.58 -10.11
C PRO A 84 14.48 14.24 -9.36
N ILE A 85 13.38 13.87 -8.72
CA ILE A 85 13.20 12.54 -8.12
C ILE A 85 12.96 11.53 -9.22
N HIS A 86 13.63 10.37 -9.13
CA HIS A 86 13.47 9.29 -10.11
C HIS A 86 11.99 8.83 -10.18
N PRO A 87 11.38 8.71 -11.37
CA PRO A 87 9.94 8.41 -11.51
C PRO A 87 9.54 7.07 -10.86
N LEU A 88 10.43 6.06 -10.87
CA LEU A 88 10.16 4.80 -10.17
C LEU A 88 10.18 4.92 -8.64
N LEU A 89 10.91 5.90 -8.07
CA LEU A 89 10.80 6.19 -6.63
C LEU A 89 9.44 6.82 -6.32
N VAL A 90 9.00 7.77 -7.16
CA VAL A 90 7.64 8.35 -7.07
C VAL A 90 6.58 7.26 -7.12
N MET A 91 6.71 6.31 -8.07
CA MET A 91 5.84 5.15 -8.18
C MET A 91 5.80 4.32 -6.89
N ASN A 92 6.96 3.96 -6.35
CA ASN A 92 7.05 3.16 -5.13
C ASN A 92 6.45 3.86 -3.91
N VAL A 93 6.59 5.19 -3.79
CA VAL A 93 6.00 5.95 -2.69
C VAL A 93 4.48 5.99 -2.80
N VAL A 94 3.94 6.38 -3.95
CA VAL A 94 2.48 6.44 -4.17
C VAL A 94 1.85 5.06 -4.05
N PHE A 95 2.53 4.04 -4.57
CA PHE A 95 2.16 2.64 -4.39
C PHE A 95 2.14 2.24 -2.91
N GLY A 96 3.20 2.54 -2.17
CA GLY A 96 3.33 2.19 -0.75
C GLY A 96 2.21 2.78 0.11
N LEU A 97 1.83 4.04 -0.14
CA LEU A 97 0.70 4.69 0.53
C LEU A 97 -0.63 3.96 0.31
N SER A 98 -0.80 3.28 -0.81
CA SER A 98 -2.04 2.56 -1.15
C SER A 98 -2.13 1.14 -0.57
N VAL A 99 -1.04 0.61 0.00
CA VAL A 99 -0.94 -0.82 0.35
C VAL A 99 -1.93 -1.21 1.44
N GLU A 100 -1.99 -0.44 2.53
CA GLU A 100 -2.86 -0.78 3.67
C GLU A 100 -4.33 -0.90 3.24
N ASP A 101 -4.76 -0.02 2.34
CA ASP A 101 -6.14 0.02 1.87
C ASP A 101 -6.48 -1.06 0.85
N LEU A 102 -5.55 -1.34 -0.07
CA LEU A 102 -5.84 -2.15 -1.26
C LEU A 102 -5.25 -3.56 -1.19
N SER A 103 -4.02 -3.70 -0.72
CA SER A 103 -3.21 -4.90 -0.94
C SER A 103 -2.63 -5.56 0.31
N GLU A 104 -2.94 -5.05 1.50
CA GLU A 104 -2.54 -5.67 2.77
C GLU A 104 -2.96 -7.16 2.87
N GLN A 105 -4.11 -7.51 2.28
CA GLN A 105 -4.62 -8.88 2.17
C GLN A 105 -4.53 -9.45 0.74
N ALA A 106 -3.85 -8.77 -0.18
CA ALA A 106 -3.67 -9.27 -1.54
C ALA A 106 -2.66 -10.42 -1.55
N LEU A 107 -2.97 -11.47 -2.29
CA LEU A 107 -2.08 -12.61 -2.52
C LEU A 107 -0.98 -12.29 -3.53
N ALA A 108 -1.30 -11.49 -4.53
CA ALA A 108 -0.39 -11.19 -5.62
C ALA A 108 -0.79 -9.92 -6.37
N HIS A 109 0.23 -9.26 -6.92
CA HIS A 109 0.09 -8.20 -7.90
C HIS A 109 0.27 -8.81 -9.28
N LEU A 110 -0.77 -8.76 -10.10
CA LEU A 110 -0.79 -9.45 -11.40
C LEU A 110 -0.18 -8.62 -12.53
N GLY A 111 0.06 -7.33 -12.27
CA GLY A 111 0.71 -6.43 -13.21
C GLY A 111 0.31 -4.98 -13.01
N TYR A 112 0.97 -4.13 -13.80
CA TYR A 112 0.77 -2.69 -13.86
C TYR A 112 0.58 -2.29 -15.33
N TRP A 113 -0.42 -1.45 -15.60
CA TRP A 113 -0.80 -0.99 -16.93
C TRP A 113 -0.97 0.52 -16.95
N ARG A 114 -0.89 1.11 -18.15
CA ARG A 114 -1.16 2.54 -18.41
C ARG A 114 -0.43 3.49 -17.47
N MET A 115 0.80 3.14 -17.08
CA MET A 115 1.63 3.96 -16.19
C MET A 115 2.10 5.22 -16.90
N ARG A 116 1.81 6.38 -16.31
CA ARG A 116 2.19 7.70 -16.81
C ARG A 116 2.81 8.53 -15.70
N PHE A 117 3.75 9.41 -16.08
CA PHE A 117 4.41 10.38 -15.20
C PHE A 117 4.22 11.79 -15.79
N PRO A 118 3.05 12.44 -15.58
CA PRO A 118 2.71 13.66 -16.30
C PRO A 118 3.60 14.86 -15.94
N LYS A 119 4.11 14.89 -14.70
CA LYS A 119 4.94 15.99 -14.17
C LYS A 119 6.14 15.44 -13.37
N PRO A 120 7.31 16.09 -13.45
CA PRO A 120 8.44 15.74 -12.61
C PRO A 120 8.14 16.08 -11.14
N VAL A 121 8.74 15.31 -10.23
CA VAL A 121 8.69 15.54 -8.79
C VAL A 121 10.06 16.02 -8.34
N TYR A 122 10.11 16.96 -7.42
CA TYR A 122 11.35 17.51 -6.88
C TYR A 122 11.49 17.23 -5.39
N PRO A 123 12.72 17.25 -4.85
CA PRO A 123 12.95 17.24 -3.41
C PRO A 123 12.13 18.32 -2.70
N GLY A 124 11.40 17.93 -1.65
CA GLY A 124 10.49 18.79 -0.90
C GLY A 124 9.01 18.62 -1.26
N ASP A 125 8.69 17.98 -2.39
CA ASP A 125 7.31 17.68 -2.74
C ASP A 125 6.69 16.64 -1.80
N THR A 126 5.44 16.86 -1.40
CA THR A 126 4.64 15.93 -0.61
C THR A 126 3.71 15.15 -1.52
N LEU A 127 3.92 13.84 -1.62
CA LEU A 127 3.10 12.96 -2.43
C LEU A 127 1.89 12.44 -1.66
N LEU A 128 0.75 12.44 -2.32
CA LEU A 128 -0.52 11.86 -1.90
C LEU A 128 -0.91 10.74 -2.86
N SER A 129 -1.75 9.83 -2.41
CA SER A 129 -2.21 8.69 -3.23
C SER A 129 -3.73 8.56 -3.14
N ARG A 130 -4.37 8.32 -4.28
CA ARG A 130 -5.80 8.05 -4.41
C ARG A 130 -6.00 6.88 -5.33
N SER A 131 -6.98 6.04 -5.03
CA SER A 131 -7.35 4.92 -5.88
C SER A 131 -8.83 4.81 -6.19
N GLU A 132 -9.13 4.33 -7.39
CA GLU A 132 -10.48 4.08 -7.88
C GLU A 132 -10.60 2.62 -8.30
N VAL A 133 -11.60 1.90 -7.78
CA VAL A 133 -11.87 0.53 -8.19
C VAL A 133 -12.60 0.54 -9.53
N LEU A 134 -11.92 0.11 -10.59
CA LEU A 134 -12.46 0.13 -11.95
C LEU A 134 -13.32 -1.09 -12.28
N ASP A 135 -12.93 -2.25 -11.77
CA ASP A 135 -13.60 -3.53 -12.06
C ASP A 135 -13.25 -4.57 -10.98
N LYS A 136 -14.10 -5.59 -10.82
CA LYS A 136 -13.82 -6.77 -10.01
C LYS A 136 -14.44 -8.01 -10.61
N ARG A 137 -13.71 -9.13 -10.58
CA ARG A 137 -14.21 -10.43 -11.03
C ARG A 137 -13.73 -11.57 -10.14
N LEU A 138 -14.49 -12.66 -10.08
CA LEU A 138 -14.05 -13.87 -9.40
C LEU A 138 -12.96 -14.57 -10.21
N SER A 139 -12.16 -15.39 -9.53
CA SER A 139 -11.18 -16.24 -10.19
C SER A 139 -11.88 -17.44 -10.82
N ASP A 140 -11.57 -17.71 -12.09
CA ASP A 140 -12.17 -18.82 -12.84
C ASP A 140 -11.62 -20.19 -12.41
N SER A 141 -10.46 -20.20 -11.76
CA SER A 141 -9.75 -21.43 -11.37
C SER A 141 -9.89 -21.78 -9.89
N LYS A 142 -10.17 -20.82 -9.01
CA LYS A 142 -10.32 -21.04 -7.57
C LYS A 142 -11.43 -20.17 -6.99
N ASP A 143 -12.35 -20.80 -6.26
CA ASP A 143 -13.48 -20.09 -5.65
C ASP A 143 -13.10 -19.27 -4.39
N ASP A 144 -11.87 -19.40 -3.90
CA ASP A 144 -11.40 -18.74 -2.68
C ASP A 144 -10.90 -17.29 -2.87
N ARG A 145 -10.92 -16.78 -4.12
CA ARG A 145 -10.31 -15.48 -4.47
C ARG A 145 -10.94 -14.80 -5.69
N GLY A 146 -10.62 -13.53 -5.87
CA GLY A 146 -10.98 -12.76 -7.06
C GLY A 146 -9.92 -11.72 -7.40
N ILE A 147 -10.09 -11.09 -8.56
CA ILE A 147 -9.21 -10.04 -9.08
C ILE A 147 -9.94 -8.71 -8.95
N VAL A 148 -9.25 -7.72 -8.38
CA VAL A 148 -9.71 -6.33 -8.32
C VAL A 148 -8.80 -5.50 -9.21
N HIS A 149 -9.41 -4.73 -10.11
CA HIS A 149 -8.74 -3.81 -11.00
C HIS A 149 -8.89 -2.38 -10.46
N VAL A 150 -7.76 -1.71 -10.22
CA VAL A 150 -7.74 -0.42 -9.56
C VAL A 150 -6.87 0.55 -10.35
N ARG A 151 -7.33 1.80 -10.51
CA ARG A 151 -6.50 2.93 -10.93
C ARG A 151 -5.95 3.62 -9.70
N THR A 152 -4.66 3.92 -9.67
CA THR A 152 -4.04 4.73 -8.62
C THR A 152 -3.44 5.98 -9.26
N SER A 153 -3.75 7.13 -8.67
CA SER A 153 -3.20 8.44 -9.02
C SER A 153 -2.40 9.00 -7.85
N GLY A 154 -1.24 9.56 -8.14
CA GLY A 154 -0.42 10.31 -7.20
C GLY A 154 -0.44 11.80 -7.50
N THR A 155 -0.64 12.63 -6.48
CA THR A 155 -0.61 14.09 -6.60
C THR A 155 0.41 14.71 -5.66
N ASN A 156 0.90 15.91 -5.97
CA ASN A 156 1.72 16.71 -5.06
C ASN A 156 0.87 17.64 -4.17
N GLN A 157 1.52 18.43 -3.30
CA GLN A 157 0.89 19.42 -2.42
C GLN A 157 0.11 20.53 -3.15
N HIS A 158 0.37 20.73 -4.44
CA HIS A 158 -0.31 21.71 -5.29
C HIS A 158 -1.52 21.13 -6.02
N GLY A 159 -1.82 19.84 -5.82
CA GLY A 159 -2.92 19.14 -6.50
C GLY A 159 -2.57 18.67 -7.91
N ASP A 160 -1.30 18.76 -8.32
CA ASP A 160 -0.85 18.33 -9.62
C ASP A 160 -0.70 16.82 -9.69
N GLU A 161 -1.23 16.17 -10.73
CA GLU A 161 -1.00 14.73 -11.00
C GLU A 161 0.45 14.51 -11.45
N VAL A 162 1.17 13.71 -10.67
CA VAL A 162 2.58 13.35 -10.92
C VAL A 162 2.73 11.89 -11.35
N LEU A 163 1.73 11.06 -11.06
CA LEU A 163 1.70 9.65 -11.44
C LEU A 163 0.27 9.17 -11.65
N SER A 164 0.06 8.31 -12.64
CA SER A 164 -1.17 7.53 -12.79
C SER A 164 -0.85 6.15 -13.33
N TYR A 165 -1.44 5.10 -12.77
CA TYR A 165 -1.33 3.74 -13.28
C TYR A 165 -2.55 2.89 -12.93
N GLU A 166 -2.75 1.80 -13.65
CA GLU A 166 -3.75 0.78 -13.35
C GLU A 166 -3.03 -0.49 -12.86
N ARG A 167 -3.56 -1.17 -11.86
CA ARG A 167 -3.04 -2.46 -11.38
C ARG A 167 -4.15 -3.45 -11.09
N LYS A 168 -3.83 -4.73 -11.26
CA LYS A 168 -4.73 -5.84 -10.91
C LYS A 168 -4.15 -6.59 -9.72
N ILE A 169 -4.92 -6.69 -8.66
CA ILE A 169 -4.54 -7.38 -7.42
C ILE A 169 -5.42 -8.61 -7.23
N LEU A 170 -4.82 -9.72 -6.84
CA LEU A 170 -5.51 -10.97 -6.50
C LEU A 170 -5.81 -10.95 -5.00
N VAL A 171 -7.08 -10.91 -4.63
CA VAL A 171 -7.52 -10.77 -3.23
C VAL A 171 -8.32 -12.00 -2.83
N LYS A 172 -8.07 -12.53 -1.63
CA LYS A 172 -8.86 -13.63 -1.08
C LYS A 172 -10.24 -13.16 -0.65
N LYS A 173 -11.20 -14.08 -0.75
CA LYS A 173 -12.51 -13.93 -0.10
C LYS A 173 -12.35 -14.03 1.42
N ARG A 174 -13.20 -13.33 2.16
CA ARG A 174 -13.18 -13.39 3.64
C ARG A 174 -13.33 -14.82 4.17
N ALA A 175 -14.20 -15.62 3.53
CA ALA A 175 -14.45 -17.01 3.92
C ALA A 175 -13.23 -17.95 3.74
N ALA A 176 -12.24 -17.54 2.94
CA ALA A 176 -11.02 -18.32 2.70
C ALA A 176 -9.98 -18.16 3.83
N TYR A 177 -10.19 -17.22 4.75
CA TYR A 177 -9.38 -17.12 5.95
C TYR A 177 -10.02 -17.97 7.05
N PRO A 178 -9.31 -18.97 7.60
CA PRO A 178 -9.80 -19.67 8.77
C PRO A 178 -9.98 -18.62 9.87
N VAL A 179 -11.19 -18.55 10.45
CA VAL A 179 -11.34 -17.94 11.76
C VAL A 179 -10.32 -18.65 12.65
N LEU A 180 -9.49 -17.92 13.38
CA LEU A 180 -8.61 -18.51 14.40
C LEU A 180 -9.45 -19.01 15.58
N ASP A 181 -10.38 -19.92 15.31
CA ASP A 181 -11.17 -20.67 16.28
C ASP A 181 -10.49 -22.03 16.46
N LYS A 182 -9.46 -22.04 17.29
CA LYS A 182 -9.06 -23.17 18.14
C LYS A 182 -7.96 -22.68 19.05
N ALA A 183 -8.34 -22.34 20.29
CA ALA A 183 -7.40 -22.48 21.39
C ALA A 183 -6.83 -23.92 21.33
N PRO A 184 -5.50 -24.13 21.39
CA PRO A 184 -4.98 -25.48 21.54
C PRO A 184 -5.63 -26.07 22.79
N GLY A 185 -6.33 -27.18 22.57
CA GLY A 185 -7.09 -27.88 23.60
C GLY A 185 -6.23 -28.16 24.82
N SER A 186 -6.87 -28.09 25.98
CA SER A 186 -6.38 -28.63 27.23
C SER A 186 -5.78 -30.01 27.01
N ALA A 187 -4.45 -30.11 26.97
CA ALA A 187 -3.80 -31.35 27.31
C ALA A 187 -4.10 -31.56 28.80
N ALA A 188 -5.01 -32.48 29.08
CA ALA A 188 -5.23 -32.99 30.42
C ALA A 188 -3.87 -33.42 30.98
N VAL A 189 -3.42 -32.72 32.01
CA VAL A 189 -2.31 -33.16 32.84
C VAL A 189 -2.77 -34.46 33.48
N ALA A 190 -2.32 -35.58 32.93
CA ALA A 190 -2.49 -36.88 33.55
C ALA A 190 -1.77 -36.83 34.91
N SER A 191 -2.56 -36.74 35.97
CA SER A 191 -2.12 -36.87 37.34
C SER A 191 -1.61 -38.31 37.57
N GLY A 192 -0.31 -38.50 37.39
CA GLY A 192 0.40 -39.70 37.83
C GLY A 192 0.72 -39.60 39.32
N SER A 193 -0.20 -40.04 40.17
CA SER A 193 0.02 -40.27 41.60
C SER A 193 0.64 -41.65 41.86
N GLY A 194 1.72 -41.72 42.64
CA GLY A 194 2.17 -42.95 43.33
C GLY A 194 3.70 -43.08 43.47
N LYS A 195 4.28 -42.73 44.64
CA LYS A 195 4.77 -43.65 45.71
C LYS A 195 6.13 -44.32 45.38
N HIS A 196 7.25 -43.85 45.96
CA HIS A 196 7.88 -44.26 47.24
C HIS A 196 8.88 -45.44 47.12
N GLY A 197 10.14 -45.15 47.49
CA GLY A 197 10.94 -45.95 48.42
C GLY A 197 11.88 -47.01 47.84
N GLY A 198 13.15 -46.96 48.26
CA GLY A 198 14.15 -48.03 48.11
C GLY A 198 15.53 -47.51 47.79
#